data_AF-A0A2K3LSH4-F1
#
_entry.id   AF-A0A2K3LSH4-F1
#
_cell.length_a   1.000
_cell.length_b   1.000
_cell.length_c   1.000
_cell.angle_alpha   90.00
_cell.angle_beta   90.00
_cell.angle_gamma   90.00
#
_symmetry.space_group_name_H-M   'P 1'
#
loop_
_entity.id
_entity.type
_entity.pdbx_description
1 polymer ?
#
loop_
_entity_poly.entity_id
_entity_poly.type
_entity_poly.pdbx_seq_one_letter_code
_entity_poly.pdbx_strand_id
1 'polypeptide(L)'
;MHGCSRIKQVFHLVEELGLKELLPAYLDPNLKPSDLPTGVCFASGASGYDPLTPKVVSVISMSAQLEMFKEYLGRLKAVVGEKKKNYIIANTLFIVVAGSDDLANTYFTIRTPQLHYDVPAYTDLMVSKASEFVKEHEELEYSVQHQLGTYHHKGL
;
A
#
# COMPACT_ATOMS: atom_id res chain seq x y z
N MET A 1 -10.33 0.66 -15.53
CA MET A 1 -9.31 1.58 -14.98
C MET A 1 -9.97 2.73 -14.20
N HIS A 2 -10.42 2.52 -12.96
CA HIS A 2 -10.89 3.61 -12.05
C HIS A 2 -10.73 3.14 -10.58
N GLY A 3 -9.54 2.64 -10.20
CA GLY A 3 -9.33 1.94 -8.92
C GLY A 3 -9.33 2.84 -7.67
N CYS A 4 -9.02 4.13 -7.81
CA CYS A 4 -8.75 4.98 -6.65
C CYS A 4 -9.71 6.18 -6.48
N SER A 5 -10.41 6.63 -7.54
CA SER A 5 -11.22 7.86 -7.51
C SER A 5 -12.57 7.75 -6.74
N ARG A 6 -12.87 6.63 -6.08
CA ARG A 6 -14.12 6.44 -5.32
C ARG A 6 -13.98 5.77 -3.93
N ILE A 7 -12.77 5.49 -3.44
CA ILE A 7 -12.59 4.84 -2.13
C ILE A 7 -12.70 5.89 -1.02
N LYS A 8 -13.92 6.18 -0.54
CA LYS A 8 -14.13 7.19 0.53
C LYS A 8 -13.65 6.78 1.93
N GLN A 9 -13.34 5.49 2.16
CA GLN A 9 -13.18 4.95 3.51
C GLN A 9 -11.83 5.24 4.18
N VAL A 10 -10.72 5.25 3.43
CA VAL A 10 -9.39 5.58 3.98
C VAL A 10 -9.29 7.07 4.36
N PHE A 11 -10.19 7.90 3.83
CA PHE A 11 -10.12 9.35 3.94
C PHE A 11 -10.54 9.91 5.30
N HIS A 12 -11.55 9.33 5.96
CA HIS A 12 -12.02 9.86 7.26
C HIS A 12 -10.99 9.69 8.39
N LEU A 13 -10.18 8.62 8.37
CA LEU A 13 -9.16 8.41 9.42
C LEU A 13 -8.09 9.49 9.43
N VAL A 14 -7.70 9.99 8.26
CA VAL A 14 -6.65 11.01 8.12
C VAL A 14 -7.15 12.37 8.62
N GLU A 15 -8.43 12.66 8.37
CA GLU A 15 -9.13 13.83 8.86
C GLU A 15 -9.30 13.77 10.39
N GLU A 16 -9.72 12.62 10.93
CA GLU A 16 -9.86 12.39 12.38
C GLU A 16 -8.53 12.52 13.13
N LEU A 17 -7.42 12.11 12.51
CA LEU A 17 -6.06 12.29 13.07
C LEU A 17 -5.52 13.72 12.90
N GLY A 18 -6.27 14.63 12.28
CA GLY A 18 -5.89 16.03 12.08
C GLY A 18 -4.71 16.23 11.12
N LEU A 19 -4.41 15.22 10.28
CA LEU A 19 -3.25 15.25 9.38
C LEU A 19 -3.58 15.97 8.08
N LYS A 20 -4.74 15.66 7.48
CA LYS A 20 -5.22 16.22 6.22
C LYS A 20 -6.71 15.89 6.04
N GLU A 21 -7.45 16.77 5.38
CA GLU A 21 -8.86 16.51 5.00
C GLU A 21 -8.97 15.31 4.04
N LEU A 22 -8.01 15.17 3.11
CA LEU A 22 -7.99 14.10 2.12
C LEU A 22 -6.57 13.71 1.73
N LEU A 23 -6.26 12.41 1.80
CA LEU A 23 -5.05 11.87 1.16
C LEU A 23 -5.27 11.77 -0.35
N PRO A 24 -4.40 12.37 -1.18
CA PRO A 24 -4.55 12.27 -2.62
C PRO A 24 -4.19 10.85 -3.10
N ALA A 25 -4.88 10.38 -4.14
CA ALA A 25 -4.56 9.12 -4.79
C ALA A 25 -3.22 9.22 -5.54
N TYR A 26 -2.38 8.19 -5.43
CA TYR A 26 -1.07 8.19 -6.10
C TYR A 26 -1.17 8.28 -7.63
N LEU A 27 -2.22 7.70 -8.20
CA LEU A 27 -2.51 7.70 -9.63
C LEU A 27 -3.40 8.87 -10.08
N ASP A 28 -3.67 9.86 -9.22
CA ASP A 28 -4.38 11.07 -9.66
C ASP A 28 -3.50 11.84 -10.66
N PRO A 29 -3.97 12.09 -11.90
CA PRO A 29 -3.22 12.87 -12.88
C PRO A 29 -2.92 14.31 -12.42
N ASN A 30 -3.63 14.82 -11.41
CA ASN A 30 -3.43 16.14 -10.83
C ASN A 30 -2.53 16.15 -9.59
N LEU A 31 -1.99 14.99 -9.17
CA LEU A 31 -1.11 14.87 -8.01
C LEU A 31 0.15 15.72 -8.21
N LYS A 32 0.34 16.73 -7.35
CA LYS A 32 1.49 17.62 -7.46
C LYS A 32 2.68 17.05 -6.71
N PRO A 33 3.93 17.33 -7.15
CA PRO A 33 5.12 16.96 -6.39
C PRO A 33 5.09 17.47 -4.93
N SER A 34 4.49 18.64 -4.70
CA SER A 34 4.33 19.23 -3.37
C SER A 34 3.39 18.45 -2.44
N ASP A 35 2.55 17.57 -2.96
CA ASP A 35 1.63 16.76 -2.16
C ASP A 35 2.32 15.52 -1.57
N LEU A 36 3.36 15.01 -2.24
CA LEU A 36 4.05 13.77 -1.86
C LEU A 36 4.54 13.75 -0.40
N PRO A 37 5.14 14.83 0.15
CA PRO A 37 5.64 14.83 1.53
C PRO A 37 4.54 14.74 2.58
N THR A 38 3.28 14.96 2.20
CA THR A 38 2.12 14.91 3.11
C THR A 38 1.40 13.56 3.06
N GLY A 39 1.91 12.60 2.30
CA GLY A 39 1.33 11.28 2.12
C GLY A 39 0.43 11.16 0.90
N VAL A 40 0.22 9.92 0.46
CA VAL A 40 -0.62 9.54 -0.70
C VAL A 40 -1.31 8.20 -0.41
N CYS A 41 -2.38 7.89 -1.16
CA CYS A 41 -3.09 6.62 -1.10
C CYS A 41 -2.80 5.76 -2.34
N PHE A 42 -2.37 4.51 -2.14
CA PHE A 42 -2.13 3.54 -3.21
C PHE A 42 -3.29 2.55 -3.41
N ALA A 43 -4.29 2.58 -2.54
CA ALA A 43 -5.35 1.59 -2.47
C ALA A 43 -6.14 1.50 -3.78
N SER A 44 -6.45 0.28 -4.20
CA SER A 44 -7.43 -0.02 -5.24
C SER A 44 -8.59 -0.80 -4.64
N GLY A 45 -9.81 -0.30 -4.84
CA GLY A 45 -11.00 -1.00 -4.42
C GLY A 45 -11.12 -2.35 -5.13
N ALA A 46 -11.76 -3.30 -4.45
CA ALA A 46 -11.94 -4.67 -4.93
C ALA A 46 -10.64 -5.51 -5.04
N SER A 47 -9.53 -5.04 -4.46
CA SER A 47 -8.27 -5.78 -4.39
C SER A 47 -8.16 -6.58 -3.10
N GLY A 48 -7.27 -7.57 -3.09
CA GLY A 48 -7.07 -8.44 -1.94
C GLY A 48 -5.77 -9.23 -2.01
N TYR A 49 -5.52 -10.02 -0.98
CA TYR A 49 -4.31 -10.82 -0.80
C TYR A 49 -4.28 -12.05 -1.71
N ASP A 50 -5.44 -12.58 -2.09
CA ASP A 50 -5.52 -13.64 -3.10
C ASP A 50 -5.18 -13.05 -4.49
N PRO A 51 -4.12 -13.52 -5.18
CA PRO A 51 -3.75 -13.02 -6.51
C PRO A 51 -4.83 -13.20 -7.58
N LEU A 52 -5.84 -14.04 -7.34
CA LEU A 52 -6.99 -14.20 -8.22
C LEU A 52 -7.98 -13.04 -8.10
N THR A 53 -8.18 -12.48 -6.90
CA THR A 53 -9.14 -11.40 -6.63
C THR A 53 -8.99 -10.21 -7.59
N PRO A 54 -7.82 -9.57 -7.72
CA PRO A 54 -7.70 -8.41 -8.61
C PRO A 54 -7.86 -8.78 -10.09
N LYS A 55 -7.65 -10.05 -10.48
CA LYS A 55 -7.83 -10.52 -11.86
C LYS A 55 -9.30 -10.66 -12.21
N VAL A 56 -10.11 -11.21 -11.30
CA VAL A 56 -11.55 -11.44 -11.49
C VAL A 56 -12.29 -10.13 -11.78
N VAL A 57 -11.92 -9.07 -11.05
CA VAL A 57 -12.59 -7.75 -11.16
C VAL A 57 -11.74 -6.71 -11.91
N SER A 58 -10.62 -7.12 -12.51
CA SER A 58 -9.75 -6.28 -13.33
C SER A 58 -9.30 -4.97 -12.65
N VAL A 59 -8.76 -5.11 -11.44
CA VAL A 59 -8.23 -3.99 -10.63
C VAL A 59 -6.75 -4.17 -10.31
N ILE A 60 -6.17 -3.18 -9.62
CA ILE A 60 -4.74 -3.16 -9.28
C ILE A 60 -4.49 -4.14 -8.14
N SER A 61 -3.53 -5.06 -8.31
CA SER A 61 -3.14 -6.03 -7.29
C SER A 61 -2.39 -5.40 -6.11
N MET A 62 -2.36 -6.08 -4.97
CA MET A 62 -1.54 -5.66 -3.81
C MET A 62 -0.06 -5.52 -4.17
N SER A 63 0.50 -6.43 -4.98
CA SER A 63 1.89 -6.33 -5.45
C SER A 63 2.14 -5.07 -6.29
N ALA A 64 1.20 -4.70 -7.16
CA ALA A 64 1.33 -3.46 -7.94
C ALA A 64 1.23 -2.22 -7.04
N GLN A 65 0.46 -2.27 -5.95
CA GLN A 65 0.41 -1.23 -4.93
C GLN A 65 1.77 -1.06 -4.20
N LEU A 66 2.48 -2.15 -3.91
CA LEU A 66 3.86 -2.08 -3.39
C LEU A 66 4.85 -1.50 -4.40
N GLU A 67 4.75 -1.87 -5.68
CA GLU A 67 5.61 -1.28 -6.72
C GLU A 67 5.37 0.23 -6.88
N MET A 68 4.11 0.68 -6.77
CA MET A 68 3.80 2.11 -6.71
C MET A 68 4.39 2.79 -5.47
N PHE A 69 4.40 2.13 -4.32
CA PHE A 69 5.05 2.65 -3.11
C PHE A 69 6.57 2.79 -3.32
N LYS A 70 7.22 1.80 -3.94
CA LYS A 70 8.64 1.85 -4.29
C LYS A 70 8.95 3.00 -5.25
N GLU A 71 8.12 3.21 -6.27
CA GLU A 71 8.23 4.37 -7.17
C GLU A 71 8.05 5.69 -6.41
N TYR A 72 7.06 5.76 -5.51
CA TYR A 72 6.82 6.90 -4.64
C TYR A 72 8.05 7.27 -3.80
N LEU A 73 8.79 6.30 -3.24
CA LEU A 73 10.04 6.57 -2.51
C LEU A 73 11.06 7.31 -3.39
N GLY A 74 11.19 6.93 -4.66
CA GLY A 74 12.04 7.60 -5.63
C GLY A 74 11.57 9.01 -5.97
N ARG A 75 10.27 9.20 -6.18
CA ARG A 75 9.68 10.53 -6.44
C ARG A 75 9.80 11.45 -5.24
N LEU A 76 9.53 10.95 -4.04
CA LEU A 76 9.67 11.70 -2.79
C LEU A 76 11.13 12.15 -2.60
N LYS A 77 12.10 11.26 -2.84
CA LYS A 77 13.52 11.63 -2.85
C LYS A 77 13.81 12.81 -3.78
N ALA A 78 13.28 12.79 -5.00
CA ALA A 78 13.51 13.84 -5.98
C ALA A 78 12.92 15.19 -5.54
N VAL A 79 11.82 15.18 -4.78
CA VAL A 79 11.15 16.40 -4.29
C VAL A 79 11.83 16.99 -3.05
N VAL A 80 12.13 16.16 -2.05
CA VAL A 80 12.58 16.65 -0.73
C VAL A 80 14.04 16.34 -0.40
N GLY A 81 14.72 15.58 -1.25
CA GLY A 81 16.07 15.07 -1.00
C GLY A 81 16.09 13.85 -0.07
N GLU A 82 17.22 13.15 -0.08
CA GLU A 82 17.40 11.87 0.62
C GLU A 82 17.14 11.97 2.13
N LYS A 83 17.76 12.94 2.81
CA LYS A 83 17.65 13.09 4.27
C LYS A 83 16.20 13.32 4.72
N LYS A 84 15.49 14.22 4.03
CA LYS A 84 14.10 14.54 4.39
C LYS A 84 13.13 13.43 4.00
N LYS A 85 13.35 12.74 2.88
CA LYS A 85 12.62 11.50 2.52
C LYS A 85 12.73 10.47 3.64
N ASN A 86 13.95 10.17 4.08
CA ASN A 86 14.17 9.18 5.15
C ASN A 86 13.51 9.59 6.47
N TYR A 87 13.57 10.87 6.84
CA TYR A 87 12.88 11.39 8.02
C TYR A 87 11.36 11.22 7.93
N ILE A 88 10.77 11.54 6.77
CA ILE A 88 9.32 11.36 6.55
C ILE A 88 8.95 9.89 6.71
N ILE A 89 9.62 8.98 6.00
CA ILE A 89 9.30 7.54 6.05
C ILE A 89 9.43 6.98 7.46
N ALA A 90 10.45 7.38 8.23
CA ALA A 90 10.62 6.94 9.62
C ALA A 90 9.55 7.46 10.60
N ASN A 91 8.77 8.47 10.21
CA ASN A 91 7.71 9.07 11.03
C ASN A 91 6.32 8.96 10.38
N THR A 92 6.19 8.15 9.33
CA THR A 92 4.91 7.93 8.62
C THR A 92 4.11 6.84 9.32
N LEU A 93 2.78 6.97 9.29
CA LEU A 93 1.84 5.90 9.60
C LEU A 93 1.43 5.20 8.30
N PHE A 94 1.64 3.88 8.23
CA PHE A 94 1.16 3.04 7.13
C PHE A 94 -0.12 2.31 7.53
N ILE A 95 -1.12 2.33 6.65
CA ILE A 95 -2.40 1.66 6.87
C ILE A 95 -2.69 0.76 5.67
N VAL A 96 -2.93 -0.52 5.94
CA VAL A 96 -3.27 -1.53 4.94
C VAL A 96 -4.61 -2.15 5.32
N VAL A 97 -5.56 -2.12 4.38
CA VAL A 97 -6.89 -2.72 4.54
C VAL A 97 -7.18 -3.54 3.30
N ALA A 98 -7.21 -4.87 3.46
CA ALA A 98 -7.45 -5.82 2.38
C ALA A 98 -8.02 -7.14 2.93
N GLY A 99 -8.57 -7.99 2.06
CA GLY A 99 -9.02 -9.34 2.38
C GLY A 99 -10.54 -9.54 2.40
N SER A 100 -11.34 -8.47 2.59
CA SER A 100 -12.81 -8.58 2.48
C SER A 100 -13.26 -9.02 1.09
N ASP A 101 -12.61 -8.49 0.05
CA ASP A 101 -12.88 -8.82 -1.35
C ASP A 101 -12.39 -10.22 -1.75
N ASP A 102 -11.40 -10.78 -1.05
CA ASP A 102 -10.99 -12.18 -1.23
C ASP A 102 -12.13 -13.13 -0.83
N LEU A 103 -12.84 -12.82 0.26
CA LEU A 103 -14.02 -13.60 0.64
C LEU A 103 -15.22 -13.30 -0.27
N ALA A 104 -15.55 -12.02 -0.45
CA ALA A 104 -16.77 -11.60 -1.13
C ALA A 104 -16.74 -11.89 -2.63
N ASN A 105 -15.67 -11.51 -3.33
CA ASN A 105 -15.59 -11.59 -4.79
C ASN A 105 -14.95 -12.91 -5.25
N THR A 106 -14.06 -13.50 -4.44
CA THR A 106 -13.29 -14.67 -4.84
C THR A 106 -13.82 -15.97 -4.22
N TYR A 107 -13.71 -16.14 -2.91
CA TYR A 107 -14.02 -17.39 -2.24
C TYR A 107 -15.49 -17.80 -2.39
N PHE A 108 -16.44 -16.91 -2.08
CA PHE A 108 -17.87 -17.25 -2.09
C PHE A 108 -18.56 -17.03 -3.44
N THR A 109 -18.12 -16.05 -4.23
CA THR A 109 -18.79 -15.69 -5.49
C THR A 109 -18.33 -16.57 -6.65
N ILE A 110 -17.04 -16.63 -6.98
CA ILE A 110 -16.57 -17.45 -8.12
C ILE A 110 -16.35 -18.91 -7.74
N ARG A 111 -16.22 -19.22 -6.44
CA ARG A 111 -16.12 -20.58 -5.85
C ARG A 111 -14.95 -21.44 -6.35
N THR A 112 -14.15 -21.01 -7.33
CA THR A 112 -12.96 -21.73 -7.78
C THR A 112 -12.01 -22.10 -6.63
N PRO A 113 -11.74 -21.22 -5.64
CA PRO A 113 -10.92 -21.60 -4.49
C PRO A 113 -11.53 -22.74 -3.65
N GLN A 114 -12.86 -22.89 -3.60
CA GLN A 114 -13.52 -23.95 -2.82
C GLN A 114 -13.22 -25.36 -3.35
N LEU A 115 -12.71 -25.47 -4.58
CA LEU A 115 -12.24 -26.75 -5.13
C LEU A 115 -10.96 -27.25 -4.45
N HIS A 116 -10.21 -26.36 -3.81
CA HIS A 116 -8.90 -26.63 -3.24
C HIS A 116 -8.78 -26.26 -1.75
N TYR A 117 -9.65 -25.37 -1.26
CA TYR A 117 -9.57 -24.81 0.08
C TYR A 117 -10.95 -24.81 0.77
N ASP A 118 -11.04 -25.41 1.95
CA ASP A 118 -12.11 -25.08 2.89
C ASP A 118 -11.85 -23.68 3.51
N VAL A 119 -12.81 -23.19 4.31
CA VAL A 119 -12.72 -21.83 4.86
C VAL A 119 -11.45 -21.64 5.70
N PRO A 120 -11.10 -22.54 6.65
CA PRO A 120 -9.85 -22.44 7.40
C PRO A 120 -8.60 -22.39 6.50
N ALA A 121 -8.48 -23.31 5.53
CA ALA A 121 -7.32 -23.34 4.65
C ALA A 121 -7.21 -22.07 3.77
N TYR A 122 -8.34 -21.50 3.35
CA TYR A 122 -8.35 -20.24 2.62
C TYR A 122 -7.95 -19.06 3.51
N THR A 123 -8.38 -19.04 4.77
CA THR A 123 -7.92 -18.01 5.72
C THR A 123 -6.43 -18.12 6.02
N ASP A 124 -5.87 -19.33 6.10
CA ASP A 124 -4.43 -19.55 6.26
C ASP A 124 -3.66 -19.03 5.04
N LEU A 125 -4.17 -19.25 3.82
CA LEU A 125 -3.61 -18.68 2.60
C LEU A 125 -3.60 -17.15 2.66
N MET A 126 -4.71 -16.52 3.05
CA MET A 126 -4.79 -15.06 3.18
C MET A 126 -3.80 -14.52 4.22
N VAL A 127 -3.69 -15.16 5.38
CA VAL A 127 -2.71 -14.77 6.42
C VAL A 127 -1.28 -14.90 5.91
N SER A 128 -0.96 -15.98 5.19
CA SER A 128 0.35 -16.17 4.59
C SER A 128 0.67 -15.03 3.61
N LYS A 129 -0.27 -14.71 2.71
CA LYS A 129 -0.13 -13.63 1.73
C LYS A 129 -0.05 -12.24 2.36
N ALA A 130 -0.80 -12.00 3.43
CA ALA A 130 -0.69 -10.77 4.22
C ALA A 130 0.69 -10.66 4.90
N SER A 131 1.22 -11.76 5.43
CA SER A 131 2.55 -11.80 6.03
C SER A 131 3.65 -11.54 5.00
N GLU A 132 3.57 -12.13 3.81
CA GLU A 132 4.48 -11.84 2.69
C GLU A 132 4.44 -10.35 2.33
N PHE A 133 3.24 -9.77 2.19
CA PHE A 133 3.08 -8.36 1.87
C PHE A 133 3.72 -7.43 2.91
N VAL A 134 3.51 -7.70 4.20
CA VAL A 134 4.09 -6.89 5.29
C VAL A 134 5.61 -7.00 5.29
N LYS A 135 6.17 -8.20 5.09
CA LYS A 135 7.63 -8.37 5.00
C LYS A 135 8.23 -7.59 3.84
N GLU A 136 7.64 -7.65 2.66
CA GLU A 136 8.10 -6.88 1.49
C GLU A 136 8.03 -5.36 1.76
N HIS A 137 6.98 -4.89 2.45
CA HIS A 137 6.86 -3.50 2.85
C HIS A 137 7.95 -3.08 3.85
N GLU A 138 8.20 -3.90 4.87
CA GLU A 138 9.25 -3.68 5.88
C GLU A 138 10.66 -3.68 5.25
N GLU A 139 10.92 -4.56 4.27
CA GLU A 139 12.18 -4.57 3.54
C GLU A 139 12.41 -3.27 2.76
N LEU A 140 11.36 -2.71 2.14
CA LEU A 140 11.41 -1.41 1.48
C LEU A 140 11.72 -0.30 2.50
N GLU A 141 11.05 -0.28 3.66
CA GLU A 141 11.34 0.68 4.72
C GLU A 141 12.76 0.55 5.29
N TYR A 142 13.22 -0.68 5.54
CA TYR A 142 14.54 -0.94 6.08
C TYR A 142 15.64 -0.47 5.12
N SER A 143 15.43 -0.64 3.80
CA SER A 143 16.36 -0.12 2.78
C SER A 143 16.51 1.41 2.87
N VAL A 144 15.45 2.12 3.27
CA VAL A 144 15.44 3.57 3.48
C VAL A 144 16.16 3.95 4.79
N GLN A 145 15.97 3.17 5.86
CA GLN A 145 16.61 3.43 7.16
C GLN A 145 18.11 3.10 7.18
N HIS A 146 18.56 2.06 6.47
CA HIS A 146 19.99 1.75 6.34
C HIS A 146 20.77 2.89 5.64
N GLN A 147 20.08 3.64 4.75
CA GLN A 147 20.59 4.86 4.17
C GLN A 147 20.63 6.05 5.15
N LEU A 148 20.05 5.99 6.36
CA LEU A 148 20.28 6.99 7.41
C LEU A 148 21.53 6.69 8.24
N GLY A 149 21.68 5.43 8.67
CA GLY A 149 22.76 5.01 9.58
C GLY A 149 24.17 5.17 8.99
N THR A 150 24.32 5.05 7.67
CA THR A 150 25.61 5.23 6.97
C THR A 150 26.09 6.68 6.90
N TYR A 151 25.22 7.68 7.11
CA TYR A 151 25.61 9.09 7.10
C TYR A 151 26.04 9.62 8.47
N HIS A 152 25.59 9.02 9.57
CA HIS A 152 26.06 9.40 10.90
C HIS A 152 27.53 9.04 11.15
N HIS A 153 28.10 8.09 10.40
CA HIS A 153 29.50 7.71 10.53
C HIS A 153 30.49 8.47 9.61
N LYS A 154 30.00 9.29 8.68
CA LYS A 154 30.84 10.08 7.75
C LYS A 154 30.84 11.58 8.03
N GLY A 155 30.33 11.99 9.19
CA GLY A 155 30.24 13.38 9.62
C GLY A 155 30.90 13.61 10.97
N LEU A 156 32.21 13.31 11.06
CA LEU A 156 33.16 13.82 12.07
C LEU A 156 34.53 13.93 11.40
#